data_AF-A0A7V1RGP0-F1
#
_entry.id   AF-A0A7V1RGP0-F1
#
_cell.length_a   1.000
_cell.length_b   1.000
_cell.length_c   1.000
_cell.angle_alpha   90.00
_cell.angle_beta   90.00
_cell.angle_gamma   90.00
#
_symmetry.space_group_name_H-M   'P 1'
#
loop_
_entity.id
_entity.type
_entity.pdbx_description
1 polymer ?
#
loop_
_entity_poly.entity_id
_entity_poly.type
_entity_poly.pdbx_seq_one_letter_code
_entity_poly.pdbx_strand_id
1 'polypeptide(L)'
;MKEAPVPQASSPSARLPRLPRGMPAPLWRRYPLALFAAVGIAAGLAAHPAIPSESATVFRGVAVLGGLPLVWATVRAMAAGRYSVDTVAALAIIGSVLLGENLAGALVVLMQSGGEALEDYGL
;
A
#
# COMPACT_ATOMS: atom_id res chain seq x y z
N MET A 1 54.57 47.48 13.66
CA MET A 1 54.28 46.12 14.16
C MET A 1 52.76 46.02 14.28
N LYS A 2 52.08 45.51 13.26
CA LYS A 2 50.62 45.34 13.18
C LYS A 2 50.41 43.96 12.55
N GLU A 3 49.68 43.12 13.26
CA GLU A 3 49.69 41.65 13.13
C GLU A 3 49.24 41.17 11.74
N ALA A 4 49.91 40.15 11.23
CA ALA A 4 49.50 39.44 10.03
C ALA A 4 48.22 38.61 10.33
N PRO A 5 47.28 38.46 9.37
CA PRO A 5 46.09 37.65 9.58
C PRO A 5 46.45 36.17 9.83
N VAL A 6 45.93 35.60 10.90
CA VAL A 6 46.03 34.17 11.21
C VAL A 6 45.30 33.37 10.12
N PRO A 7 45.93 32.34 9.50
CA PRO A 7 45.25 31.48 8.55
C PRO A 7 44.13 30.70 9.27
N GLN A 8 42.88 30.94 8.87
CA GLN A 8 41.76 30.14 9.36
C GLN A 8 41.87 28.75 8.75
N ALA A 9 42.29 27.77 9.57
CA ALA A 9 42.17 26.36 9.22
C ALA A 9 40.69 26.05 9.03
N SER A 10 40.27 25.94 7.77
CA SER A 10 38.96 25.40 7.37
C SER A 10 38.86 23.99 7.92
N SER A 11 38.24 23.85 9.09
CA SER A 11 37.96 22.54 9.67
C SER A 11 37.11 21.77 8.66
N PRO A 12 37.52 20.59 8.19
CA PRO A 12 36.65 19.76 7.38
C PRO A 12 35.54 19.29 8.31
N SER A 13 34.43 20.02 8.35
CA SER A 13 33.19 19.58 8.95
C SER A 13 32.70 18.39 8.14
N ALA A 14 33.26 17.22 8.43
CA ALA A 14 32.76 15.94 8.00
C ALA A 14 31.31 15.87 8.50
N ARG A 15 30.38 16.18 7.59
CA ARG A 15 28.94 16.05 7.83
C ARG A 15 28.69 14.59 8.10
N LEU A 16 28.58 14.23 9.39
CA LEU A 16 28.20 12.88 9.79
C LEU A 16 26.86 12.56 9.09
N PRO A 17 26.74 11.40 8.43
CA PRO A 17 25.46 10.96 7.91
C PRO A 17 24.46 10.94 9.06
N ARG A 18 23.35 11.67 8.91
CA ARG A 18 22.26 11.63 9.89
C ARG A 18 21.67 10.23 9.83
N LEU A 19 22.08 9.35 10.75
CA LEU A 19 21.45 8.04 10.91
C LEU A 19 19.96 8.26 11.16
N PRO A 20 19.06 7.65 10.36
CA PRO A 20 17.63 7.76 10.58
C PRO A 20 17.30 7.19 11.96
N ARG A 21 16.91 8.08 12.89
CA ARG A 21 16.44 7.70 14.22
C ARG A 21 14.97 7.32 14.16
N GLY A 22 14.70 6.03 14.28
CA GLY A 22 13.37 5.47 14.52
C GLY A 22 13.39 3.98 14.24
N MET A 23 12.94 3.15 15.18
CA MET A 23 12.57 1.76 14.86
C MET A 23 11.54 1.85 13.72
N PRO A 24 11.75 1.19 12.56
CA PRO A 24 10.74 1.19 11.53
C PRO A 24 9.46 0.67 12.16
N ALA A 25 8.39 1.46 12.10
CA ALA A 25 7.08 0.99 12.53
C ALA A 25 6.83 -0.35 11.83
N PRO A 26 6.36 -1.38 12.55
CA PRO A 26 6.32 -2.70 11.97
C PRO A 26 5.33 -2.72 10.79
N LEU A 27 5.66 -3.48 9.74
CA LEU A 27 5.02 -3.40 8.41
C LEU A 27 3.48 -3.46 8.45
N TRP A 28 2.92 -4.27 9.36
CA TRP A 28 1.48 -4.43 9.60
C TRP A 28 0.75 -3.15 10.05
N ARG A 29 1.44 -2.22 10.72
CA ARG A 29 0.88 -0.91 11.10
C ARG A 29 0.98 0.12 9.98
N ARG A 30 1.86 -0.09 9.00
CA ARG A 30 2.12 0.84 7.90
C ARG A 30 1.23 0.56 6.68
N TYR A 31 0.93 -0.71 6.41
CA TYR A 31 0.05 -1.14 5.30
C TYR A 31 -1.10 -2.03 5.78
N PRO A 32 -2.06 -1.48 6.55
CA PRO A 32 -3.16 -2.27 7.11
C PRO A 32 -4.03 -2.90 6.02
N LEU A 33 -4.14 -2.26 4.85
CA LEU A 33 -4.97 -2.73 3.73
C LEU A 33 -4.38 -3.96 3.04
N ALA A 34 -3.06 -3.98 2.82
CA ALA A 34 -2.35 -5.13 2.23
C ALA A 34 -2.43 -6.33 3.16
N LEU A 35 -2.21 -6.12 4.47
CA LEU A 35 -2.32 -7.19 5.44
C LEU A 35 -3.76 -7.71 5.56
N PHE A 36 -4.75 -6.82 5.61
CA PHE A 36 -6.16 -7.19 5.63
C PHE A 36 -6.54 -8.05 4.43
N ALA A 37 -6.14 -7.64 3.21
CA ALA A 37 -6.41 -8.40 2.01
C ALA A 37 -5.70 -9.76 2.02
N ALA A 38 -4.42 -9.81 2.40
CA ALA A 38 -3.66 -11.05 2.48
C ALA A 38 -4.28 -12.05 3.48
N VAL A 39 -4.59 -11.59 4.70
CA VAL A 39 -5.20 -12.43 5.74
C VAL A 39 -6.59 -12.89 5.32
N GLY A 40 -7.41 -12.00 4.77
CA GLY A 40 -8.76 -12.34 4.34
C GLY A 40 -8.78 -13.33 3.18
N ILE A 41 -7.87 -13.19 2.21
CA ILE A 41 -7.73 -14.16 1.11
C ILE A 41 -7.24 -15.51 1.65
N ALA A 42 -6.22 -15.52 2.52
CA ALA A 42 -5.70 -16.75 3.12
C ALA A 42 -6.78 -17.47 3.95
N ALA A 43 -7.55 -16.74 4.76
CA ALA A 43 -8.66 -17.29 5.54
C ALA A 43 -9.77 -17.85 4.64
N GLY A 44 -10.15 -17.12 3.58
CA GLY A 44 -11.16 -17.57 2.62
C GLY A 44 -10.74 -18.83 1.87
N LEU A 45 -9.47 -18.91 1.44
CA LEU A 45 -8.92 -20.10 0.77
C LEU A 45 -8.80 -21.31 1.71
N ALA A 46 -8.37 -21.10 2.95
CA ALA A 46 -8.27 -22.16 3.95
C ALA A 46 -9.64 -22.72 4.35
N ALA A 47 -10.68 -21.89 4.40
CA ALA A 47 -12.05 -22.31 4.68
C ALA A 47 -12.75 -22.92 3.45
N HIS A 48 -12.28 -22.63 2.24
CA HIS A 48 -12.90 -23.04 0.98
C HIS A 48 -13.23 -24.54 0.86
N PRO A 49 -12.32 -25.49 1.20
CA PRO A 49 -12.62 -26.93 1.06
C PRO A 49 -13.65 -27.44 2.08
N ALA A 50 -13.85 -26.74 3.20
CA ALA A 50 -14.77 -27.17 4.26
C ALA A 50 -16.16 -26.52 4.13
N ILE A 51 -16.22 -25.24 3.75
CA ILE A 51 -17.47 -24.46 3.71
C ILE A 51 -17.46 -23.49 2.51
N PRO A 52 -17.80 -23.97 1.29
CA PRO A 52 -17.70 -23.18 0.07
C PRO A 52 -18.54 -21.89 0.09
N SER A 53 -19.73 -21.93 0.68
CA SER A 53 -20.65 -20.78 0.78
C SER A 53 -20.13 -19.65 1.67
N GLU A 54 -19.40 -19.97 2.74
CA GLU A 54 -18.84 -18.96 3.64
C GLU A 54 -17.56 -18.32 3.05
N SER A 55 -16.77 -19.09 2.29
CA SER A 55 -15.56 -18.55 1.62
C SER A 55 -15.87 -17.39 0.67
N ALA A 56 -16.99 -17.47 -0.06
CA ALA A 56 -17.44 -16.41 -0.96
C ALA A 56 -17.79 -15.12 -0.21
N THR A 57 -18.36 -15.25 1.00
CA THR A 57 -18.69 -14.10 1.87
C THR A 57 -17.42 -13.42 2.38
N VAL A 58 -16.40 -14.21 2.74
CA VAL A 58 -15.09 -13.69 3.13
C VAL A 58 -14.44 -12.92 1.99
N PHE A 59 -14.35 -13.51 0.79
CA PHE A 59 -13.77 -12.81 -0.37
C PHE A 59 -14.52 -11.54 -0.72
N ARG A 60 -15.85 -11.55 -0.63
CA ARG A 60 -16.68 -10.36 -0.85
C ARG A 60 -16.42 -9.29 0.18
N GLY A 61 -16.27 -9.67 1.46
CA GLY A 61 -15.89 -8.76 2.52
C GLY A 61 -14.53 -8.10 2.25
N VAL A 62 -13.54 -8.88 1.80
CA VAL A 62 -12.22 -8.34 1.43
C VAL A 62 -12.30 -7.40 0.24
N ALA A 63 -12.99 -7.80 -0.84
CA ALA A 63 -13.13 -7.00 -2.05
C ALA A 63 -13.86 -5.68 -1.79
N VAL A 64 -14.94 -5.70 -1.00
CA VAL A 64 -15.72 -4.50 -0.69
C VAL A 64 -15.01 -3.63 0.33
N LEU A 65 -14.64 -4.16 1.50
CA LEU A 65 -14.08 -3.34 2.58
C LEU A 65 -12.66 -2.85 2.24
N GLY A 66 -11.85 -3.72 1.63
CA GLY A 66 -10.52 -3.37 1.17
C GLY A 66 -10.55 -2.51 -0.09
N GLY A 67 -11.45 -2.81 -1.04
CA GLY A 67 -11.53 -2.09 -2.32
C GLY A 67 -12.21 -0.74 -2.24
N LEU A 68 -13.12 -0.51 -1.28
CA LEU A 68 -13.84 0.76 -1.13
C LEU A 68 -12.91 1.99 -1.01
N PRO A 69 -11.90 2.02 -0.10
CA PRO A 69 -11.00 3.16 -0.01
C PRO A 69 -10.13 3.35 -1.27
N LEU A 70 -9.70 2.25 -1.92
CA LEU A 70 -8.92 2.28 -3.16
C LEU A 70 -9.73 2.89 -4.31
N VAL A 71 -10.93 2.35 -4.53
CA VAL A 71 -11.87 2.85 -5.55
C VAL A 71 -12.21 4.31 -5.30
N TRP A 72 -12.47 4.68 -4.04
CA TRP A 72 -12.79 6.07 -3.68
C TRP A 72 -11.63 7.03 -4.00
N ALA A 73 -10.39 6.67 -3.64
CA ALA A 73 -9.21 7.47 -3.93
C ALA A 73 -9.02 7.67 -5.44
N THR A 74 -9.16 6.59 -6.22
CA THR A 74 -9.03 6.63 -7.67
C THR A 74 -10.14 7.46 -8.31
N VAL A 75 -11.41 7.25 -7.94
CA VAL A 75 -12.54 8.02 -8.48
C VAL A 75 -12.40 9.51 -8.18
N ARG A 76 -11.92 9.87 -6.99
CA ARG A 76 -11.63 11.26 -6.63
C ARG A 76 -10.49 11.86 -7.45
N ALA A 77 -9.45 11.07 -7.77
CA ALA A 77 -8.38 11.51 -8.65
C ALA A 77 -8.88 11.74 -10.08
N MET A 78 -9.71 10.83 -10.61
CA MET A 78 -10.34 10.95 -11.93
C MET A 78 -11.25 12.17 -12.01
N ALA A 79 -12.06 12.43 -10.97
CA ALA A 79 -12.92 13.62 -10.90
C ALA A 79 -12.12 14.93 -10.91
N ALA A 80 -10.85 14.89 -10.48
CA ALA A 80 -9.91 16.00 -10.58
C ALA A 80 -9.09 15.99 -11.90
N GLY A 81 -9.46 15.17 -12.89
CA GLY A 81 -8.79 15.06 -14.19
C GLY A 81 -7.48 14.28 -14.18
N ARG A 82 -7.14 13.58 -13.09
CA ARG A 82 -5.91 12.78 -12.98
C ARG A 82 -6.24 11.30 -13.19
N TYR A 83 -5.87 10.77 -14.35
CA TYR A 83 -6.02 9.37 -14.69
C TYR A 83 -4.67 8.66 -14.51
N SER A 84 -4.65 7.60 -13.71
CA SER A 84 -3.48 6.74 -13.49
C SER A 84 -3.82 5.28 -13.83
N VAL A 85 -2.80 4.41 -13.78
CA VAL A 85 -2.97 2.95 -13.93
C VAL A 85 -3.97 2.37 -12.92
N ASP A 86 -4.12 3.01 -11.75
CA ASP A 86 -5.06 2.63 -10.69
C ASP A 86 -6.53 2.71 -11.13
N THR A 87 -6.82 3.44 -12.21
CA THR A 87 -8.15 3.49 -12.82
C THR A 87 -8.60 2.11 -13.26
N VAL A 88 -7.70 1.34 -13.88
CA VAL A 88 -8.00 -0.02 -14.32
C VAL A 88 -8.23 -0.94 -13.12
N ALA A 89 -7.45 -0.77 -12.05
CA ALA A 89 -7.63 -1.52 -10.82
C ALA A 89 -9.00 -1.21 -10.15
N ALA A 90 -9.39 0.06 -10.08
CA ALA A 90 -10.70 0.44 -9.55
C ALA A 90 -11.86 -0.13 -10.38
N LEU A 91 -11.74 -0.12 -11.71
CA LEU A 91 -12.72 -0.75 -12.61
C LEU A 91 -12.77 -2.26 -12.42
N ALA A 92 -11.63 -2.93 -12.25
CA ALA A 92 -11.56 -4.36 -11.99
C ALA A 92 -12.23 -4.73 -10.65
N ILE A 93 -12.01 -3.95 -9.60
CA ILE A 93 -12.66 -4.13 -8.29
C ILE A 93 -14.18 -3.99 -8.46
N ILE A 94 -14.66 -2.91 -9.08
CA ILE A 94 -16.10 -2.68 -9.28
C ILE A 94 -16.70 -3.80 -10.12
N GLY A 95 -16.09 -4.14 -11.26
CA GLY A 95 -16.56 -5.19 -12.16
C GLY A 95 -16.62 -6.54 -11.48
N SER A 96 -15.61 -6.91 -10.70
CA SER A 96 -15.58 -8.18 -9.96
C SER A 96 -16.73 -8.29 -8.95
N VAL A 97 -17.04 -7.20 -8.23
CA VAL A 97 -18.15 -7.18 -7.26
C VAL A 97 -19.49 -7.29 -7.97
N LEU A 98 -19.66 -6.62 -9.12
CA LEU A 98 -20.88 -6.66 -9.92
C LEU A 98 -21.12 -8.05 -10.54
N LEU A 99 -20.04 -8.70 -11.00
CA LEU A 99 -20.09 -10.03 -11.61
C LEU A 99 -20.14 -11.16 -10.58
N GLY A 100 -19.93 -10.86 -9.29
CA GLY A 100 -19.86 -11.85 -8.21
C GLY A 100 -18.51 -12.58 -8.10
N GLU A 101 -17.51 -12.17 -8.90
CA GLU A 101 -16.14 -12.70 -8.92
C GLU A 101 -15.30 -12.13 -7.75
N ASN A 102 -15.76 -12.34 -6.52
CA ASN A 102 -15.23 -11.67 -5.34
C ASN A 102 -13.76 -12.00 -5.04
N LEU A 103 -13.29 -13.20 -5.41
CA LEU A 103 -11.88 -13.56 -5.27
C LEU A 103 -10.99 -12.71 -6.18
N ALA A 104 -11.41 -12.46 -7.42
CA ALA A 104 -10.69 -11.59 -8.34
C ALA A 104 -10.59 -10.17 -7.78
N GLY A 105 -11.69 -9.64 -7.22
CA GLY A 105 -11.70 -8.34 -6.55
C GLY A 105 -10.75 -8.27 -5.36
N ALA A 106 -10.78 -9.28 -4.48
CA ALA A 106 -9.89 -9.37 -3.34
C ALA A 106 -8.41 -9.42 -3.76
N LEU A 107 -8.08 -10.17 -4.82
CA LEU A 107 -6.73 -10.22 -5.38
C LEU A 107 -6.27 -8.87 -5.92
N VAL A 108 -7.14 -8.12 -6.61
CA VAL A 108 -6.80 -6.77 -7.12
C VAL A 108 -6.50 -5.82 -5.95
N VAL A 109 -7.29 -5.88 -4.87
CA VAL A 109 -7.04 -5.11 -3.64
C VAL A 109 -5.67 -5.44 -3.05
N LEU A 110 -5.32 -6.73 -2.96
CA LEU A 110 -4.01 -7.17 -2.48
C LEU A 110 -2.88 -6.69 -3.39
N MET A 111 -3.04 -6.80 -4.71
CA MET A 111 -2.03 -6.38 -5.67
C MET A 111 -1.73 -4.87 -5.57
N GLN A 112 -2.77 -4.04 -5.54
CA GLN A 112 -2.59 -2.59 -5.50
C GLN A 112 -1.97 -2.14 -4.17
N SER A 113 -2.53 -2.62 -3.04
CA SER A 113 -1.98 -2.29 -1.72
C SER A 113 -0.61 -2.91 -1.45
N GLY A 114 -0.29 -4.05 -2.07
CA GLY A 114 1.02 -4.69 -2.03
C GLY A 114 2.06 -3.94 -2.84
N GLY A 115 1.71 -3.43 -4.04
CA GLY A 115 2.58 -2.57 -4.84
C GLY A 115 3.00 -1.33 -4.07
N GLU A 116 2.03 -0.62 -3.47
CA GLU A 116 2.28 0.59 -2.69
C GLU A 116 3.14 0.31 -1.44
N ALA A 117 2.98 -0.88 -0.83
CA ALA A 117 3.84 -1.32 0.27
C ALA A 117 5.29 -1.60 -0.17
N LEU A 118 5.49 -2.08 -1.40
CA LEU A 118 6.81 -2.36 -1.96
C LEU A 118 7.53 -1.09 -2.43
N GLU A 119 6.80 -0.16 -3.06
CA GLU A 119 7.31 1.16 -3.46
C GLU A 119 7.84 1.94 -2.25
N ASP A 120 7.07 1.97 -1.15
CA ASP A 120 7.50 2.63 0.08
C ASP A 120 8.70 1.95 0.78
N TYR A 121 8.96 0.67 0.50
CA TYR A 121 10.13 -0.05 1.01
C TYR A 121 11.41 0.29 0.22
N GLY A 122 11.28 0.98 -0.92
CA GLY A 122 12.40 1.57 -1.66
C GLY A 122 12.78 0.85 -2.96
N LEU A 123 11.82 0.26 -3.65
CA LEU A 123 11.93 -0.07 -5.08
C LEU A 123 11.38 1.08 -5.92
#